data_AF-A0A8S2YUH2-F1
#
_entry.id   AF-A0A8S2YUH2-F1
#
_cell.length_a   1.000
_cell.length_b   1.000
_cell.length_c   1.000
_cell.angle_alpha   90.00
_cell.angle_beta   90.00
_cell.angle_gamma   90.00
#
_symmetry.space_group_name_H-M   'P 1'
#
loop_
_entity.id
_entity.type
_entity.pdbx_description
1 polymer ?
#
loop_
_entity_poly.entity_id
_entity_poly.type
_entity_poly.pdbx_seq_one_letter_code
_entity_poly.pdbx_strand_id
1 'polypeptide(L)'
;MKSKHREYSKQAHQESPPGAGRGRPRSERLTFTSDHPLHLSHVLMKRAKNVPIPVLVGPQIPRQSREETRERYCRAILTLFKPWRKVEDLCSVNQTWDEAFRLYDDSFSDSAQTIIDNIELLHECKENCDAHLLQILEQGESEGDIDLNFVPQRKLRANDDNDADDVELLELLQSFDSVDTPSMLTSDSYIKEAIQWMDKSNRF
;
A
#
# COMPACT_ATOMS: atom_id res chain seq x y z
N MET A 1 -11.39 -70.39 25.64
CA MET A 1 -9.96 -70.04 25.75
C MET A 1 -9.48 -69.41 24.45
N LYS A 2 -8.82 -68.23 24.55
CA LYS A 2 -7.99 -67.50 23.56
C LYS A 2 -8.75 -66.92 22.34
N SER A 3 -9.19 -65.67 22.38
CA SER A 3 -8.44 -64.39 22.25
C SER A 3 -7.80 -64.17 20.87
N LYS A 4 -8.34 -63.19 20.12
CA LYS A 4 -7.61 -62.37 19.14
C LYS A 4 -8.05 -60.92 19.33
N HIS A 5 -7.24 -60.19 20.09
CA HIS A 5 -7.32 -58.75 20.25
C HIS A 5 -6.96 -58.08 18.92
N ARG A 6 -7.84 -57.22 18.39
CA ARG A 6 -7.50 -56.18 17.44
C ARG A 6 -7.66 -54.86 18.18
N GLU A 7 -6.54 -54.26 18.57
CA GLU A 7 -6.52 -52.95 19.20
C GLU A 7 -6.96 -51.90 18.18
N TYR A 8 -8.08 -51.24 18.48
CA TYR A 8 -8.48 -50.01 17.82
C TYR A 8 -8.04 -48.86 18.73
N SER A 9 -6.98 -48.17 18.32
CA SER A 9 -6.55 -46.92 18.94
C SER A 9 -7.60 -45.85 18.66
N LYS A 10 -8.30 -45.39 19.70
CA LYS A 10 -9.31 -44.33 19.63
C LYS A 10 -8.60 -42.98 19.55
N GLN A 11 -8.60 -42.34 18.39
CA GLN A 11 -8.37 -40.90 18.30
C GLN A 11 -9.54 -40.20 18.99
N ALA A 12 -9.25 -39.52 20.11
CA ALA A 12 -10.22 -38.73 20.84
C ALA A 12 -10.50 -37.43 20.08
N HIS A 13 -11.49 -37.44 19.18
CA HIS A 13 -12.23 -36.23 18.86
C HIS A 13 -13.05 -35.85 20.10
N GLN A 14 -12.51 -34.92 20.89
CA GLN A 14 -13.28 -34.24 21.92
C GLN A 14 -14.28 -33.28 21.24
N GLU A 15 -15.45 -33.80 20.89
CA GLU A 15 -16.63 -32.95 20.68
C GLU A 15 -16.99 -32.29 22.02
N SER A 16 -16.87 -30.96 22.08
CA SER A 16 -17.26 -30.18 23.25
C SER A 16 -18.79 -30.07 23.34
N PRO A 17 -19.38 -30.02 24.55
CA PRO A 17 -20.83 -30.02 24.73
C PRO A 17 -21.50 -28.73 24.20
N PRO A 18 -22.78 -28.79 23.80
CA PRO A 18 -23.53 -27.63 23.34
C PRO A 18 -24.08 -26.86 24.54
N GLY A 19 -23.79 -25.56 24.63
CA GLY A 19 -24.46 -24.66 25.59
C GLY A 19 -23.60 -24.21 26.77
N ALA A 20 -22.64 -23.33 26.50
CA ALA A 20 -22.22 -22.31 27.45
C ALA A 20 -21.87 -21.08 26.61
N GLY A 21 -22.48 -19.92 26.89
CA GLY A 21 -22.36 -18.71 26.08
C GLY A 21 -20.90 -18.36 25.80
N ARG A 22 -20.41 -18.74 24.61
CA ARG A 22 -19.08 -18.35 24.16
C ARG A 22 -19.17 -16.88 23.83
N GLY A 23 -18.57 -16.05 24.68
CA GLY A 23 -18.31 -14.65 24.34
C GLY A 23 -17.59 -14.54 23.00
N ARG A 24 -17.48 -13.31 22.48
CA ARG A 24 -16.85 -13.04 21.17
C ARG A 24 -15.55 -13.86 21.02
N PRO A 25 -15.39 -14.64 19.93
CA PRO A 25 -14.19 -15.44 19.73
C PRO A 25 -12.95 -14.54 19.79
N ARG A 26 -11.88 -15.05 20.41
CA ARG A 26 -10.61 -14.33 20.50
C ARG A 26 -10.09 -14.04 19.09
N SER A 27 -9.62 -12.82 18.88
CA SER A 27 -8.92 -12.46 17.64
C SER A 27 -7.69 -13.33 17.44
N GLU A 28 -7.36 -13.59 16.18
CA GLU A 28 -6.15 -14.29 15.77
C GLU A 28 -4.90 -13.58 16.32
N ARG A 29 -3.98 -14.37 16.88
CA ARG A 29 -2.72 -13.89 17.45
C ARG A 29 -1.56 -14.53 16.70
N LEU A 30 -0.66 -13.70 16.20
CA LEU A 30 0.54 -14.10 15.48
C LEU A 30 1.77 -13.73 16.32
N THR A 31 2.85 -14.48 16.19
CA THR A 31 4.13 -14.19 16.87
C THR A 31 5.11 -13.55 15.89
N PHE A 32 6.01 -12.72 16.40
CA PHE A 32 7.12 -12.22 15.58
C PHE A 32 8.07 -13.38 15.22
N THR A 33 8.95 -13.16 14.24
CA THR A 33 10.09 -14.05 13.97
C THR A 33 11.09 -14.03 15.13
N SER A 34 11.89 -15.08 15.27
CA SER A 34 12.94 -15.18 16.32
C SER A 34 13.89 -13.98 16.36
N ASP A 35 14.15 -13.40 15.19
CA ASP A 35 15.12 -12.34 14.99
C ASP A 35 14.59 -10.96 15.39
N HIS A 36 13.28 -10.84 15.65
CA HIS A 36 12.67 -9.57 16.02
C HIS A 36 12.90 -9.27 17.51
N PRO A 37 13.29 -8.03 17.88
CA PRO A 37 13.62 -7.67 19.27
C PRO A 37 12.46 -7.88 20.25
N LEU A 38 11.22 -7.91 19.76
CA LEU A 38 10.01 -8.11 20.57
C LEU A 38 9.45 -9.55 20.53
N HIS A 39 10.15 -10.52 19.94
CA HIS A 39 9.69 -11.91 19.77
C HIS A 39 9.21 -12.57 21.07
N LEU A 40 9.95 -12.39 22.16
CA LEU A 40 9.65 -13.03 23.45
C LEU A 40 8.57 -12.30 24.26
N SER A 41 8.35 -11.00 23.99
CA SER A 41 7.52 -10.14 24.83
C SER A 41 6.19 -9.73 24.21
N HIS A 42 6.06 -9.71 22.88
CA HIS A 42 4.89 -9.18 22.19
C HIS A 42 4.27 -10.18 21.22
N VAL A 43 2.96 -10.00 20.98
CA VAL A 43 2.20 -10.74 19.96
C VAL A 43 1.45 -9.77 19.06
N LEU A 44 1.37 -10.11 17.78
CA LEU A 44 0.60 -9.38 16.78
C LEU A 44 -0.85 -9.86 16.84
N MET A 45 -1.81 -8.94 16.71
CA MET A 45 -3.23 -9.27 16.68
C MET A 45 -3.88 -8.62 15.47
N LYS A 46 -4.52 -9.43 14.63
CA LYS A 46 -5.28 -8.91 13.48
C LYS A 46 -6.61 -8.34 13.98
N ARG A 47 -6.80 -7.03 13.82
CA ARG A 47 -8.08 -6.38 14.12
C ARG A 47 -9.08 -6.72 13.01
N ALA A 48 -10.00 -7.64 13.30
CA ALA A 48 -10.91 -8.21 12.30
C ALA A 48 -12.05 -7.29 11.84
N LYS A 49 -12.24 -6.10 12.43
CA LYS A 49 -13.55 -5.42 12.34
C LYS A 49 -13.71 -4.39 11.25
N ASN A 50 -12.63 -3.84 10.67
CA ASN A 50 -12.65 -2.97 9.50
C ASN A 50 -11.22 -2.94 8.93
N VAL A 51 -11.04 -3.25 7.64
CA VAL A 51 -9.77 -3.00 6.95
C VAL A 51 -9.76 -1.50 6.65
N PRO A 52 -8.89 -0.69 7.28
CA PRO A 52 -8.79 0.71 6.91
C PRO A 52 -8.32 0.79 5.46
N ILE A 53 -8.94 1.68 4.67
CA ILE A 53 -8.47 1.98 3.32
C ILE A 53 -7.25 2.89 3.49
N PRO A 54 -6.05 2.46 3.10
CA PRO A 54 -4.86 3.31 3.19
C PRO A 54 -5.02 4.49 2.22
N VAL A 55 -4.80 5.69 2.72
CA VAL A 55 -4.62 6.88 1.87
C VAL A 55 -3.13 6.96 1.56
N LEU A 56 -2.78 6.75 0.30
CA LEU A 56 -1.40 6.93 -0.17
C LEU A 56 -1.11 8.43 -0.22
N VAL A 57 -0.06 8.86 0.49
CA VAL A 57 0.42 10.24 0.48
C VAL A 57 1.69 10.27 -0.36
N GLY A 58 1.74 11.14 -1.35
CA GLY A 58 2.85 11.25 -2.30
C GLY A 58 2.36 11.32 -3.75
N PRO A 59 3.28 11.22 -4.72
CA PRO A 59 2.93 11.23 -6.13
C PRO A 59 2.06 10.02 -6.49
N GLN A 60 1.26 10.19 -7.55
CA GLN A 60 0.39 9.14 -8.04
C GLN A 60 1.21 7.93 -8.53
N ILE A 61 0.69 6.72 -8.32
CA ILE A 61 1.29 5.52 -8.91
C ILE A 61 1.32 5.72 -10.44
N PRO A 62 2.48 5.58 -11.11
CA PRO A 62 2.59 5.83 -12.54
C PRO A 62 1.68 4.91 -13.36
N ARG A 63 1.48 5.24 -14.64
CA ARG A 63 0.68 4.40 -15.54
C ARG A 63 1.48 3.20 -16.02
N GLN A 64 0.82 2.06 -16.23
CA GLN A 64 1.48 0.84 -16.73
C GLN A 64 1.88 0.97 -18.21
N SER A 65 1.05 1.65 -19.01
CA SER A 65 1.15 1.66 -20.47
C SER A 65 2.32 2.47 -21.04
N ARG A 66 2.97 3.33 -20.23
CA ARG A 66 4.07 4.18 -20.68
C ARG A 66 5.41 3.53 -20.37
N GLU A 67 6.23 3.33 -21.41
CA GLU A 67 7.56 2.73 -21.28
C GLU A 67 8.48 3.55 -20.36
N GLU A 68 8.42 4.89 -20.48
CA GLU A 68 9.23 5.81 -19.66
C GLU A 68 8.98 5.67 -18.15
N THR A 69 7.76 5.26 -17.76
CA THR A 69 7.37 5.09 -16.35
C THR A 69 7.32 3.63 -15.92
N ARG A 70 7.65 2.69 -16.80
CA ARG A 70 7.46 1.24 -16.58
C ARG A 70 8.20 0.74 -15.34
N GLU A 71 9.47 1.08 -15.21
CA GLU A 71 10.29 0.70 -14.03
C GLU A 71 9.72 1.27 -12.72
N ARG A 72 9.25 2.53 -12.75
CA ARG A 72 8.65 3.20 -11.58
C ARG A 72 7.31 2.55 -11.20
N TYR A 73 6.48 2.22 -12.19
CA TYR A 73 5.24 1.47 -12.00
C TYR A 73 5.51 0.12 -11.35
N CYS A 74 6.41 -0.69 -11.94
CA CYS A 74 6.75 -2.02 -11.42
C CYS A 74 7.24 -1.96 -9.98
N ARG A 75 8.12 -1.00 -9.67
CA ARG A 75 8.60 -0.75 -8.31
C ARG A 75 7.46 -0.41 -7.35
N ALA A 76 6.54 0.46 -7.73
CA ALA A 76 5.39 0.84 -6.90
C ALA A 76 4.47 -0.36 -6.62
N ILE A 77 4.10 -1.13 -7.65
CA ILE A 77 3.20 -2.28 -7.50
C ILE A 77 3.85 -3.38 -6.65
N LEU A 78 5.12 -3.71 -6.89
CA LEU A 78 5.84 -4.67 -6.07
C LEU A 78 5.92 -4.23 -4.61
N THR A 79 6.23 -2.96 -4.35
CA THR A 79 6.35 -2.44 -2.98
C THR A 79 5.02 -2.52 -2.20
N LEU A 80 3.89 -2.33 -2.89
CA LEU A 80 2.56 -2.33 -2.27
C LEU A 80 1.97 -3.72 -2.10
N PHE A 81 2.19 -4.61 -3.07
CA PHE A 81 1.42 -5.87 -3.18
C PHE A 81 2.25 -7.15 -3.03
N LYS A 82 3.58 -7.08 -3.11
CA LYS A 82 4.46 -8.20 -2.77
C LYS A 82 4.86 -8.09 -1.29
N PRO A 83 4.73 -9.13 -0.46
CA PRO A 83 5.25 -9.07 0.90
C PRO A 83 6.79 -9.01 0.90
N TRP A 84 7.37 -8.06 1.63
CA TRP A 84 8.83 -7.88 1.72
C TRP A 84 9.28 -7.48 3.12
N ARG A 85 10.53 -7.79 3.44
CA ARG A 85 11.24 -7.29 4.64
C ARG A 85 12.49 -6.51 4.27
N LYS A 86 13.08 -6.83 3.12
CA LYS A 86 14.22 -6.11 2.56
C LYS A 86 13.95 -5.79 1.08
N VAL A 87 14.71 -4.85 0.54
CA VAL A 87 14.56 -4.43 -0.86
C VAL A 87 14.88 -5.58 -1.82
N GLU A 88 15.80 -6.48 -1.44
CA GLU A 88 16.18 -7.64 -2.24
C GLU A 88 15.04 -8.66 -2.38
N ASP A 89 14.07 -8.67 -1.45
CA ASP A 89 12.86 -9.49 -1.58
C ASP A 89 11.99 -9.00 -2.75
N LEU A 90 12.04 -7.70 -3.06
CA LEU A 90 11.29 -7.10 -4.15
C LEU A 90 12.04 -7.27 -5.47
N CYS A 91 13.29 -6.79 -5.51
CA CYS A 91 14.12 -6.75 -6.70
C CYS A 91 15.58 -7.12 -6.38
N SER A 92 16.12 -8.12 -7.07
CA SER A 92 17.54 -8.48 -6.99
C SER A 92 18.43 -7.40 -7.59
N VAL A 93 19.69 -7.32 -7.14
CA VAL A 93 20.67 -6.33 -7.63
C VAL A 93 20.94 -6.46 -9.14
N ASN A 94 20.77 -7.67 -9.69
CA ASN A 94 21.08 -7.96 -11.10
C ASN A 94 19.85 -8.04 -12.00
N GLN A 95 18.67 -7.61 -11.53
CA GLN A 95 17.44 -7.67 -12.31
C GLN A 95 16.77 -6.29 -12.36
N THR A 96 15.99 -6.03 -13.40
CA THR A 96 15.19 -4.80 -13.48
C THR A 96 13.88 -4.93 -12.72
N TRP A 97 13.22 -3.81 -12.41
CA TRP A 97 11.91 -3.86 -11.74
C TRP A 97 10.85 -4.49 -12.64
N ASP A 98 10.91 -4.28 -13.96
CA ASP A 98 10.02 -4.93 -14.91
C ASP A 98 10.19 -6.47 -14.93
N GLU A 99 11.43 -6.97 -14.92
CA GLU A 99 11.70 -8.41 -14.83
C GLU A 99 11.18 -8.98 -13.51
N ALA A 100 11.46 -8.30 -12.40
CA ALA A 100 10.99 -8.69 -11.07
C ALA A 100 9.45 -8.77 -10.99
N PHE A 101 8.78 -7.82 -11.65
CA PHE A 101 7.32 -7.74 -11.71
C PHE A 101 6.76 -8.93 -12.50
N ARG A 102 7.27 -9.20 -13.70
CA ARG A 102 6.81 -10.31 -14.55
C ARG A 102 6.96 -11.67 -13.87
N LEU A 103 8.01 -11.85 -13.07
CA LEU A 103 8.21 -13.09 -12.32
C LEU A 103 7.21 -13.29 -11.18
N TYR A 104 6.61 -12.21 -10.67
CA TYR A 104 5.69 -12.25 -9.53
C TYR A 104 4.22 -12.04 -9.94
N ASP A 105 3.94 -11.67 -11.19
CA ASP A 105 2.61 -11.32 -11.68
C ASP A 105 1.56 -12.38 -11.36
N ASP A 106 1.87 -13.65 -11.65
CA ASP A 106 0.99 -14.80 -11.36
C ASP A 106 0.83 -15.11 -9.86
N SER A 107 1.63 -14.49 -8.99
CA SER A 107 1.61 -14.70 -7.54
C SER A 107 0.79 -13.64 -6.78
N PHE A 108 0.28 -12.62 -7.46
CA PHE A 108 -0.63 -11.66 -6.84
C PHE A 108 -1.94 -12.34 -6.46
N SER A 109 -2.54 -11.92 -5.33
CA SER A 109 -3.88 -12.37 -4.97
C SER A 109 -4.93 -11.71 -5.86
N ASP A 110 -6.07 -12.37 -6.07
CA ASP A 110 -7.19 -11.81 -6.86
C ASP A 110 -7.59 -10.40 -6.40
N SER A 111 -7.54 -10.15 -5.08
CA SER A 111 -7.82 -8.84 -4.50
C SER A 111 -6.76 -7.80 -4.87
N ALA A 112 -5.47 -8.19 -4.89
CA ALA A 112 -4.39 -7.31 -5.30
C ALA A 112 -4.49 -7.01 -6.79
N GLN A 113 -4.74 -8.03 -7.62
CA GLN A 113 -4.93 -7.87 -9.06
C GLN A 113 -6.07 -6.90 -9.37
N THR A 114 -7.22 -7.05 -8.70
CA THR A 114 -8.34 -6.12 -8.84
C THR A 114 -7.94 -4.66 -8.54
N ILE A 115 -7.09 -4.44 -7.53
CA ILE A 115 -6.62 -3.08 -7.20
C ILE A 115 -5.64 -2.58 -8.26
N ILE A 116 -4.73 -3.44 -8.74
CA ILE A 116 -3.77 -3.13 -9.80
C ILE A 116 -4.52 -2.70 -11.08
N ASP A 117 -5.54 -3.46 -11.47
CA ASP A 117 -6.37 -3.15 -12.64
C ASP A 117 -7.13 -1.83 -12.45
N ASN A 118 -7.63 -1.57 -11.23
CA ASN A 118 -8.30 -0.32 -10.91
C ASN A 118 -7.37 0.90 -10.97
N ILE A 119 -6.08 0.73 -10.67
CA ILE A 119 -5.08 1.81 -10.81
C ILE A 119 -4.94 2.20 -12.28
N GLU A 120 -4.88 1.23 -13.19
CA GLU A 120 -4.82 1.52 -14.64
C GLU A 120 -6.12 2.13 -15.14
N LEU A 121 -7.28 1.60 -14.72
CA LEU A 121 -8.59 2.15 -15.06
C LEU A 121 -8.74 3.61 -14.61
N LEU A 122 -8.21 3.97 -13.44
CA LEU A 122 -8.23 5.35 -12.95
C LEU A 122 -7.49 6.29 -13.92
N HIS A 123 -6.36 5.85 -14.47
CA HIS A 123 -5.61 6.61 -15.47
C HIS A 123 -6.40 6.74 -16.78
N GLU A 124 -6.99 5.65 -17.27
CA GLU A 124 -7.82 5.68 -18.48
C GLU A 124 -9.02 6.63 -18.34
N CYS A 125 -9.70 6.59 -17.19
CA CYS A 125 -10.79 7.52 -16.90
C CYS A 125 -10.30 8.97 -16.85
N LYS A 126 -9.15 9.24 -16.21
CA LYS A 126 -8.56 10.58 -16.14
C LYS A 126 -8.26 11.11 -17.55
N GLU A 127 -7.58 10.31 -18.38
CA GLU A 127 -7.25 10.66 -19.76
C GLU A 127 -8.50 10.93 -20.61
N ASN A 128 -9.53 10.09 -20.51
CA ASN A 128 -10.78 10.28 -21.25
C ASN A 128 -11.53 11.54 -20.79
N CYS A 129 -11.58 11.80 -19.49
CA CYS A 129 -12.17 13.03 -18.96
C CYS A 129 -11.41 14.27 -19.42
N ASP A 130 -10.08 14.23 -19.38
CA ASP A 130 -9.24 15.36 -19.77
C ASP A 130 -9.33 15.63 -21.28
N ALA A 131 -9.38 14.59 -22.11
CA ALA A 131 -9.62 14.70 -23.55
C ALA A 131 -11.00 15.27 -23.88
N HIS A 132 -12.05 14.81 -23.20
CA HIS A 132 -13.41 15.34 -23.37
C HIS A 132 -13.49 16.82 -22.96
N LEU A 133 -12.83 17.18 -21.87
CA LEU A 133 -12.75 18.57 -21.42
C LEU A 133 -12.02 19.46 -22.42
N LEU A 134 -10.90 19.01 -22.98
CA LEU A 134 -10.18 19.72 -24.04
C LEU A 134 -11.07 19.98 -25.26
N GLN A 135 -11.85 18.98 -25.66
CA GLN A 135 -12.79 19.11 -26.77
C GLN A 135 -13.88 20.15 -26.49
N ILE A 136 -14.43 20.18 -25.27
CA ILE A 136 -15.44 21.19 -24.88
C ILE A 136 -14.84 22.60 -24.91
N LEU A 137 -13.61 22.77 -24.42
CA LEU A 137 -12.93 24.06 -24.42
C LEU A 137 -12.69 24.57 -25.85
N GLU A 138 -12.18 23.72 -26.75
CA GLU A 138 -12.01 24.08 -28.17
C GLU A 138 -13.34 24.47 -28.83
N GLN A 139 -14.43 23.76 -28.50
CA GLN A 139 -15.75 24.04 -29.05
C GLN A 139 -16.35 25.35 -28.52
N GLY A 140 -16.21 25.66 -27.24
CA GLY A 140 -16.77 26.90 -26.69
C GLY A 140 -15.88 28.14 -26.85
N GLU A 141 -14.60 27.99 -27.23
CA GLU A 141 -13.83 29.08 -27.84
C GLU A 141 -14.48 29.59 -29.15
N SER A 142 -15.30 28.76 -29.81
CA SER A 142 -16.09 29.16 -31.00
C SER A 142 -17.43 29.84 -30.66
N GLU A 143 -17.94 29.76 -29.42
CA GLU A 143 -19.25 30.32 -29.04
C GLU A 143 -19.19 31.40 -27.93
N GLY A 144 -18.03 31.67 -27.35
CA GLY A 144 -17.78 32.90 -26.57
C GLY A 144 -18.48 33.01 -25.22
N ASP A 145 -18.89 31.90 -24.59
CA ASP A 145 -19.56 31.93 -23.27
C ASP A 145 -19.25 30.70 -22.39
N ILE A 146 -17.96 30.41 -22.14
CA ILE A 146 -17.57 29.44 -21.09
C ILE A 146 -17.02 30.20 -19.87
N ASP A 147 -17.71 30.08 -18.74
CA ASP A 147 -17.21 30.52 -17.43
C ASP A 147 -16.00 29.66 -17.01
N LEU A 148 -14.81 30.27 -17.06
CA LEU A 148 -13.53 29.67 -16.66
C LEU A 148 -13.52 29.15 -15.21
N ASN A 149 -14.49 29.55 -14.36
CA ASN A 149 -14.63 29.03 -13.00
C ASN A 149 -15.19 27.59 -12.94
N PHE A 150 -15.82 27.10 -14.01
CA PHE A 150 -16.29 25.71 -14.11
C PHE A 150 -15.25 24.75 -14.70
N VAL A 151 -14.11 25.26 -15.16
CA VAL A 151 -12.96 24.41 -15.48
C VAL A 151 -12.48 23.81 -14.17
N PRO A 152 -12.47 22.47 -14.01
CA PRO A 152 -11.92 21.82 -12.83
C PRO A 152 -10.52 22.37 -12.58
N GLN A 153 -10.27 22.85 -11.35
CA GLN A 153 -8.98 23.40 -10.90
C GLN A 153 -7.78 22.46 -11.17
N ARG A 154 -8.04 21.21 -11.57
CA ARG A 154 -7.05 20.24 -12.06
C ARG A 154 -6.18 20.80 -13.18
N LYS A 155 -6.69 21.69 -14.06
CA LYS A 155 -5.88 22.38 -15.10
C LYS A 155 -4.96 23.50 -14.57
N LEU A 156 -5.21 24.07 -13.38
CA LEU A 156 -4.26 25.00 -12.75
C LEU A 156 -3.07 24.27 -12.11
N ARG A 157 -3.20 22.95 -11.92
CA ARG A 157 -2.12 22.03 -11.58
C ARG A 157 -1.68 21.21 -12.79
N ALA A 158 -1.62 21.82 -13.98
CA ALA A 158 -0.94 21.26 -15.15
C ALA A 158 0.59 21.09 -14.96
N ASN A 159 1.09 21.27 -13.73
CA ASN A 159 2.44 20.93 -13.30
C ASN A 159 2.49 19.59 -12.53
N ASP A 160 1.40 18.85 -12.37
CA ASP A 160 1.40 17.53 -11.70
C ASP A 160 1.79 16.38 -12.66
N ASP A 161 1.78 16.63 -13.98
CA ASP A 161 2.48 15.79 -14.97
C ASP A 161 3.93 16.26 -15.20
N ASN A 162 4.37 17.30 -14.46
CA ASN A 162 5.77 17.67 -14.46
C ASN A 162 6.45 16.68 -13.50
N ASP A 163 7.33 15.83 -14.03
CA ASP A 163 8.33 15.06 -13.26
C ASP A 163 9.28 15.98 -12.41
N ALA A 164 8.92 17.24 -12.16
CA ALA A 164 9.63 18.20 -11.32
C ALA A 164 9.43 17.95 -9.82
N ASP A 165 8.35 17.28 -9.42
CA ASP A 165 8.18 16.83 -8.02
C ASP A 165 8.92 15.48 -7.78
N ASP A 166 9.28 14.77 -8.87
CA ASP A 166 10.04 13.52 -8.82
C ASP A 166 11.53 13.75 -8.51
N VAL A 167 12.11 14.91 -8.86
CA VAL A 167 13.46 15.28 -8.40
C VAL A 167 13.50 15.58 -6.90
N GLU A 168 12.43 16.14 -6.34
CA GLU A 168 12.31 16.37 -4.89
C GLU A 168 12.20 15.04 -4.13
N LEU A 169 11.42 14.08 -4.64
CA LEU A 169 11.34 12.73 -4.08
C LEU A 169 12.64 11.93 -4.26
N LEU A 170 13.34 12.09 -5.39
CA LEU A 170 14.64 11.47 -5.65
C LEU A 170 15.75 12.08 -4.78
N GLU A 171 15.76 13.39 -4.54
CA GLU A 171 16.66 14.02 -3.56
C GLU A 171 16.35 13.53 -2.14
N LEU A 172 15.06 13.43 -1.79
CA LEU A 172 14.63 12.94 -0.49
C LEU A 172 15.04 11.47 -0.28
N LEU A 173 14.93 10.60 -1.29
CA LEU A 173 15.30 9.19 -1.21
C LEU A 173 16.82 8.96 -1.35
N GLN A 174 17.54 9.74 -2.16
CA GLN A 174 19.00 9.71 -2.24
C GLN A 174 19.67 10.19 -0.94
N SER A 175 18.98 11.04 -0.17
CA SER A 175 19.42 11.42 1.18
C SER A 175 19.37 10.26 2.18
N PHE A 176 18.59 9.21 1.93
CA PHE A 176 18.56 8.00 2.78
C PHE A 176 19.70 7.02 2.48
N ASP A 177 20.20 6.99 1.24
CA ASP A 177 21.31 6.11 0.84
C ASP A 177 22.69 6.67 1.24
N SER A 178 22.75 7.95 1.59
CA SER A 178 23.95 8.60 2.13
C SER A 178 24.11 8.22 3.60
N VAL A 179 24.75 7.07 3.87
CA VAL A 179 25.27 6.72 5.19
C VAL A 179 26.50 7.59 5.49
N ASP A 180 26.25 8.87 5.71
CA ASP A 180 26.95 9.63 6.72
C ASP A 180 25.86 10.11 7.66
N THR A 181 25.79 9.53 8.85
CA THR A 181 24.99 10.07 9.95
C THR A 181 25.79 11.18 10.64
N PRO A 182 25.58 12.48 10.35
CA PRO A 182 25.65 13.46 11.41
C PRO A 182 24.35 13.38 12.20
N SER A 183 24.49 13.30 13.51
CA SER A 183 23.45 13.30 14.53
C SER A 183 22.51 14.54 14.47
N MET A 184 21.66 14.66 13.46
CA MET A 184 20.52 15.57 13.38
C MET A 184 19.60 15.00 12.30
N LEU A 185 18.45 14.41 12.59
CA LEU A 185 17.32 15.00 13.28
C LEU A 185 16.66 13.91 14.13
N THR A 186 16.70 14.08 15.44
CA THR A 186 15.97 13.21 16.36
C THR A 186 14.49 13.28 16.03
N SER A 187 13.92 12.22 15.47
CA SER A 187 12.49 12.00 15.27
C SER A 187 11.67 12.23 16.54
N ASP A 188 12.32 12.23 17.71
CA ASP A 188 11.76 12.63 18.99
C ASP A 188 11.21 14.06 19.03
N SER A 189 11.76 15.03 18.28
CA SER A 189 11.28 16.43 18.37
C SER A 189 9.94 16.59 17.66
N TYR A 190 9.81 16.05 16.45
CA TYR A 190 8.58 16.09 15.67
C TYR A 190 7.44 15.36 16.39
N ILE A 191 7.74 14.19 16.99
CA ILE A 191 6.76 13.41 17.76
C ILE A 191 6.33 14.16 19.03
N LYS A 192 7.26 14.82 19.75
CA LYS A 192 6.93 15.62 20.94
C LYS A 192 6.10 16.85 20.59
N GLU A 193 6.39 17.49 19.46
CA GLU A 193 5.67 18.67 18.99
C GLU A 193 4.24 18.32 18.56
N ALA A 194 4.07 17.18 17.87
CA ALA A 194 2.75 16.65 17.52
C ALA A 194 1.93 16.28 18.76
N ILE A 195 2.55 15.70 19.79
CA ILE A 195 1.88 15.38 21.07
C ILE A 195 1.46 16.67 21.79
N GLN A 196 2.33 17.69 21.86
CA GLN A 196 1.99 18.98 22.46
C GLN A 196 0.87 19.71 21.71
N TRP A 197 0.83 19.58 20.39
CA TRP A 197 -0.19 20.20 19.56
C TRP A 197 -1.56 19.53 19.76
N MET A 198 -1.59 18.20 19.92
CA MET A 198 -2.80 17.47 20.27
C MET A 198 -3.32 17.83 21.67
N ASP A 199 -2.43 18.00 22.65
CA ASP A 199 -2.80 18.34 24.04
C ASP A 199 -3.33 19.78 24.15
N LYS A 200 -2.75 20.73 23.41
CA LYS A 200 -3.23 22.13 23.33
C LYS A 200 -4.59 22.27 22.63
N SER A 201 -4.92 21.35 21.74
CA SER A 201 -6.14 21.42 20.95
C SER A 201 -7.38 20.92 21.69
N ASN A 202 -7.22 20.40 22.93
CA ASN A 202 -8.24 19.82 23.81
C ASN A 202 -9.38 19.15 23.04
N ARG A 203 -9.01 18.28 22.09
CA ARG A 203 -9.94 17.56 21.23
C ARG A 203 -10.03 16.10 21.67
N PHE A 204 -10.13 15.88 22.98
CA PHE A 204 -10.85 14.81 23.66
C PHE A 204 -11.10 15.23 25.12
#